data_AF-A0A139CZ01-F1
#
_entry.id   AF-A0A139CZ01-F1
#
_cell.length_a   1.000
_cell.length_b   1.000
_cell.length_c   1.000
_cell.angle_alpha   90.00
_cell.angle_beta   90.00
_cell.angle_gamma   90.00
#
_symmetry.space_group_name_H-M   'P 1'
#
loop_
_entity.id
_entity.type
_entity.pdbx_description
1 polymer ?
#
loop_
_entity_poly.entity_id
_entity_poly.type
_entity_poly.pdbx_seq_one_letter_code
_entity_poly.pdbx_strand_id
1 'polypeptide(L)'
;DLGSKWNLESSIVYNNTNLLDSPIIYRGQSLSELTKFQAALDFNYNHQFIDPIHLGGFFQTTDIGAYLFADYYENEENSGETAGIGLNSKLYLLGLKPIALDLYFAYDFEEEDDRVGLELGYEF
;
A
#
# COMPACT_ATOMS: atom_id res chain seq x y z
N ASP A 1 20.43 -7.73 12.16
CA ASP A 1 20.40 -7.70 10.70
C ASP A 1 20.23 -6.29 10.17
N LEU A 2 21.37 -5.70 9.80
CA LEU A 2 21.43 -4.61 8.83
C LEU A 2 21.41 -5.29 7.46
N GLY A 3 20.41 -5.00 6.62
CA GLY A 3 20.33 -5.64 5.32
C GLY A 3 18.96 -5.52 4.68
N SER A 4 18.96 -5.64 3.36
CA SER A 4 17.73 -5.71 2.59
C SER A 4 16.89 -6.92 3.01
N LYS A 5 15.57 -6.72 3.11
CA LYS A 5 14.63 -7.75 3.51
C LYS A 5 13.60 -7.94 2.41
N TRP A 6 13.30 -9.21 2.14
CA TRP A 6 12.14 -9.60 1.38
C TRP A 6 11.05 -10.04 2.37
N ASN A 7 9.82 -9.60 2.14
CA ASN A 7 8.66 -10.02 2.92
C ASN A 7 7.50 -10.38 1.99
N LEU A 8 6.67 -11.33 2.42
CA LEU A 8 5.39 -11.62 1.80
C LEU A 8 4.32 -11.27 2.82
N GLU A 9 3.46 -10.32 2.48
CA GLU A 9 2.36 -9.89 3.34
C GLU A 9 1.05 -10.24 2.67
N SER A 10 0.08 -10.69 3.47
CA SER A 10 -1.27 -10.96 2.99
C SER A 10 -2.29 -10.35 3.94
N SER A 11 -3.32 -9.75 3.35
CA SER A 11 -4.41 -9.12 4.07
C SER A 11 -5.74 -9.63 3.53
N ILE A 12 -6.71 -9.86 4.42
CA ILE A 12 -8.05 -10.29 4.05
C ILE A 12 -9.05 -9.45 4.84
N VAL A 13 -10.06 -8.93 4.16
CA VAL A 13 -11.21 -8.24 4.75
C VAL A 13 -12.48 -9.00 4.37
N TYR A 14 -13.32 -9.29 5.36
CA TYR A 14 -14.64 -9.86 5.15
C TYR A 14 -15.69 -9.05 5.89
N ASN A 15 -16.59 -8.40 5.16
CA ASN A 15 -17.72 -7.69 5.72
C ASN A 15 -18.96 -8.60 5.75
N ASN A 16 -19.55 -8.76 6.93
CA ASN A 16 -20.73 -9.59 7.15
C ASN A 16 -21.99 -8.80 7.51
N THR A 17 -21.92 -7.47 7.44
CA THR A 17 -23.00 -6.57 7.86
C THR A 17 -23.20 -5.44 6.86
N ASN A 18 -24.45 -5.01 6.70
CA ASN A 18 -24.81 -3.85 5.88
C ASN A 18 -24.88 -2.55 6.71
N LEU A 19 -24.37 -2.59 7.95
CA LEU A 19 -24.44 -1.48 8.91
C LEU A 19 -23.13 -0.69 9.05
N LEU A 20 -22.01 -1.29 8.63
CA LEU A 20 -20.68 -0.71 8.79
C LEU A 20 -19.91 -0.84 7.49
N ASP A 21 -19.15 0.21 7.19
CA ASP A 21 -18.30 0.25 6.02
C ASP A 21 -17.14 -0.74 6.16
N SER A 22 -16.86 -1.45 5.07
CA SER A 22 -15.74 -2.35 4.89
C SER A 22 -14.48 -1.51 4.71
N PRO A 23 -13.41 -1.73 5.50
CA PRO A 23 -12.12 -1.15 5.18
C PRO A 23 -11.70 -1.53 3.76
N ILE A 24 -11.35 -0.55 2.94
CA ILE A 24 -10.94 -0.79 1.55
C ILE A 24 -9.45 -1.08 1.52
N ILE A 25 -9.10 -2.28 1.10
CA ILE A 25 -7.70 -2.73 0.89
C ILE A 25 -7.40 -2.99 -0.59
N TYR A 26 -8.42 -3.01 -1.45
CA TYR A 26 -8.27 -3.16 -2.89
C TYR A 26 -7.77 -1.86 -3.52
N ARG A 27 -6.65 -1.93 -4.25
CA ARG A 27 -5.97 -0.76 -4.84
C ARG A 27 -6.32 -0.49 -6.30
N GLY A 28 -7.24 -1.25 -6.89
CA GLY A 28 -7.77 -1.04 -8.24
C GLY A 28 -8.79 0.10 -8.27
N GLN A 29 -9.93 -0.09 -8.92
CA GLN A 29 -11.03 0.85 -8.91
C GLN A 29 -11.60 1.12 -7.50
N SER A 30 -12.41 2.17 -7.37
CA SER A 30 -13.13 2.43 -6.13
C SER A 30 -14.21 1.37 -5.93
N LEU A 31 -14.18 0.69 -4.78
CA LEU A 31 -15.19 -0.29 -4.42
C LEU A 31 -16.32 0.33 -3.60
N SER A 32 -17.45 -0.40 -3.54
CA SER A 32 -18.54 -0.09 -2.61
C SER A 32 -18.07 -0.18 -1.16
N GLU A 33 -18.52 0.75 -0.32
CA GLU A 33 -18.28 0.74 1.13
C GLU A 33 -18.80 -0.55 1.79
N LEU A 34 -19.74 -1.27 1.17
CA LEU A 34 -20.26 -2.54 1.68
C LEU A 34 -19.61 -3.76 1.02
N THR A 35 -18.41 -3.61 0.45
CA THR A 35 -17.74 -4.73 -0.22
C THR A 35 -17.52 -5.91 0.73
N LYS A 36 -18.01 -7.08 0.31
CA LYS A 36 -18.13 -8.27 1.15
C LYS A 36 -16.80 -8.95 1.38
N PHE A 37 -16.00 -9.15 0.34
CA PHE A 37 -14.71 -9.82 0.46
C PHE A 37 -13.63 -9.08 -0.30
N GLN A 38 -12.46 -8.97 0.32
CA GLN A 38 -11.25 -8.44 -0.30
C GLN A 38 -10.05 -9.26 0.17
N ALA A 39 -9.09 -9.47 -0.71
CA ALA A 39 -7.80 -10.07 -0.41
C ALA A 39 -6.69 -9.27 -1.10
N ALA A 40 -5.57 -9.08 -0.41
CA ALA A 40 -4.38 -8.43 -0.95
C ALA A 40 -3.15 -9.28 -0.64
N LEU A 41 -2.22 -9.32 -1.59
CA LEU A 41 -0.95 -10.00 -1.47
C LEU A 41 0.18 -9.07 -1.93
N ASP A 42 1.15 -8.84 -1.06
CA ASP A 42 2.26 -7.92 -1.28
C ASP A 42 3.60 -8.64 -1.18
N PHE A 43 4.39 -8.59 -2.24
CA PHE A 43 5.77 -9.03 -2.26
C PHE A 43 6.71 -7.84 -2.13
N ASN A 44 7.20 -7.65 -0.91
CA ASN A 44 7.89 -6.45 -0.49
C ASN A 44 9.41 -6.65 -0.46
N TYR A 45 10.15 -5.68 -0.99
CA TYR A 45 11.57 -5.49 -0.78
C TYR A 45 11.78 -4.21 0.01
N ASN A 46 12.52 -4.27 1.11
CA ASN A 46 12.88 -3.11 1.91
C ASN A 46 14.38 -3.06 2.14
N HIS A 47 14.99 -1.91 1.85
CA HIS A 47 16.39 -1.64 2.13
C HIS A 47 16.53 -0.52 3.17
N GLN A 48 17.19 -0.82 4.28
CA GLN A 48 17.49 0.16 5.32
C GLN A 48 18.91 0.71 5.12
N PHE A 49 19.04 2.03 5.03
CA PHE A 49 20.33 2.68 4.88
C PHE A 49 21.12 2.66 6.19
N ILE A 50 22.43 2.49 6.10
CA ILE A 50 23.34 2.63 7.25
C ILE A 50 23.42 4.11 7.64
N ASP A 51 23.67 4.95 6.64
CA ASP A 51 23.68 6.40 6.77
C ASP A 51 22.43 6.97 6.08
N PRO A 52 21.59 7.74 6.79
CA PRO A 52 20.39 8.30 6.20
C PRO A 52 20.69 9.25 5.03
N ILE A 53 19.85 9.20 3.99
CA ILE A 53 19.97 10.11 2.84
C ILE A 53 19.29 11.43 3.20
N HIS A 54 20.02 12.53 3.04
CA HIS A 54 19.53 13.87 3.35
C HIS A 54 19.16 14.62 2.06
N LEU A 55 17.98 15.23 2.03
CA LEU A 55 17.45 15.98 0.90
C LEU A 55 17.16 17.43 1.35
N GLY A 56 17.78 18.39 0.68
CA GLY A 56 17.56 19.83 0.94
C GLY A 56 17.99 20.34 2.32
N GLY A 57 18.55 19.50 3.19
CA GLY A 57 19.00 19.86 4.54
C GLY A 57 17.91 19.83 5.62
N PHE A 58 16.67 19.46 5.27
CA PHE A 58 15.55 19.37 6.22
C PHE A 58 14.80 18.04 6.13
N PHE A 59 14.88 17.35 5.00
CA PHE A 59 14.36 16.00 4.85
C PHE A 59 15.47 14.96 5.00
N GLN A 60 15.12 13.86 5.63
CA GLN A 60 15.96 12.68 5.76
C GLN A 60 15.12 11.45 5.45
N THR A 61 15.68 10.47 4.74
CA THR A 61 15.10 9.12 4.64
C THR A 61 16.07 8.08 5.18
N THR A 62 15.53 7.08 5.89
CA THR A 62 16.29 5.97 6.48
C THR A 62 16.13 4.66 5.72
N ASP A 63 15.19 4.59 4.79
CA ASP A 63 14.88 3.38 4.04
C ASP A 63 14.27 3.69 2.67
N ILE A 64 14.33 2.70 1.81
CA ILE A 64 13.54 2.65 0.59
C ILE A 64 13.00 1.25 0.40
N GLY A 65 11.74 1.15 0.06
CA GLY A 65 11.08 -0.08 -0.30
C GLY A 65 10.52 -0.03 -1.70
N ALA A 66 10.38 -1.22 -2.29
CA ALA A 66 9.68 -1.45 -3.53
C ALA A 66 8.86 -2.74 -3.37
N TYR A 67 7.70 -2.81 -4.00
CA TYR A 67 6.85 -3.98 -3.88
C TYR A 67 6.08 -4.25 -5.17
N LEU A 68 5.72 -5.53 -5.34
CA LEU A 68 4.72 -5.97 -6.30
C LEU A 68 3.50 -6.39 -5.50
N PHE A 69 2.31 -6.15 -6.05
CA PHE A 69 1.09 -6.58 -5.38
C PHE A 69 0.06 -7.15 -6.34
N ALA A 70 -0.83 -7.97 -5.77
CA ALA A 70 -2.03 -8.47 -6.40
C ALA A 70 -3.18 -8.43 -5.41
N ASP A 71 -4.29 -7.83 -5.82
CA ASP A 71 -5.49 -7.66 -5.02
C ASP A 71 -6.67 -8.32 -5.73
N TYR A 72 -7.65 -8.76 -4.94
CA TYR A 72 -8.91 -9.33 -5.41
C TYR A 72 -10.06 -8.83 -4.54
N TYR A 73 -11.21 -8.61 -5.14
CA TYR A 73 -12.46 -8.37 -4.41
C TYR A 73 -13.60 -9.22 -4.94
N GLU A 74 -14.59 -9.47 -4.09
CA GLU A 74 -15.82 -10.15 -4.45
C GLU A 74 -17.03 -9.57 -3.69
N ASN A 75 -18.08 -9.33 -4.45
CA ASN A 75 -19.41 -8.89 -4.03
C ASN A 75 -20.48 -9.84 -4.60
N GLU A 76 -21.74 -9.64 -4.21
CA GLU A 76 -22.84 -10.52 -4.68
C GLU A 76 -23.02 -10.51 -6.20
N GLU A 77 -22.67 -9.39 -6.85
CA GLU A 77 -22.90 -9.19 -8.29
C GLU A 77 -21.62 -9.09 -9.12
N ASN A 78 -20.47 -8.81 -8.50
CA ASN A 78 -19.21 -8.60 -9.23
C ASN A 78 -17.98 -9.05 -8.44
N SER A 79 -16.89 -9.34 -9.16
CA SER A 79 -15.56 -9.60 -8.63
C SER A 79 -14.54 -8.94 -9.55
N GLY A 80 -13.34 -8.69 -9.04
CA GLY A 80 -12.27 -8.19 -9.89
C GLY A 80 -10.90 -8.32 -9.28
N GLU A 81 -9.89 -8.33 -10.14
CA GLU A 81 -8.48 -8.40 -9.80
C GLU A 81 -7.78 -7.09 -10.10
N THR A 82 -6.74 -6.79 -9.34
CA THR A 82 -5.79 -5.73 -9.65
C THR A 82 -4.39 -6.23 -9.40
N ALA A 83 -3.43 -5.75 -10.19
CA ALA A 83 -2.02 -5.95 -9.88
C ALA A 83 -1.24 -4.66 -10.12
N GLY A 84 -0.12 -4.52 -9.42
CA GLY A 84 0.66 -3.31 -9.54
C GLY A 84 2.02 -3.38 -8.90
N ILE A 85 2.67 -2.22 -8.91
CA ILE A 85 3.98 -1.99 -8.33
C ILE A 85 3.91 -0.76 -7.43
N GLY A 86 4.73 -0.72 -6.39
CA GLY A 86 4.82 0.46 -5.54
C GLY A 86 6.19 0.68 -4.96
N LEU A 87 6.36 1.87 -4.41
CA LEU A 87 7.55 2.36 -3.73
C LEU A 87 7.11 2.94 -2.39
N ASN A 88 7.86 2.62 -1.33
CA ASN A 88 7.60 3.21 -0.02
C ASN A 88 8.89 3.70 0.65
N SER A 89 8.74 4.64 1.58
CA SER A 89 9.86 5.18 2.34
C SER A 89 9.38 5.90 3.59
N LYS A 90 10.21 5.93 4.63
CA LYS A 90 10.01 6.78 5.81
C LYS A 90 10.75 8.10 5.65
N LEU A 91 9.99 9.19 5.55
CA LEU A 91 10.49 10.55 5.44
C LEU A 91 10.47 11.25 6.80
N TYR A 92 11.63 11.66 7.28
CA TYR A 92 11.82 12.42 8.51
C TYR A 92 11.97 13.90 8.18
N LEU A 93 11.21 14.75 8.86
CA LEU A 93 11.39 16.20 8.89
C LEU A 93 11.99 16.58 10.24
N LEU A 94 13.04 17.39 10.25
CA LEU A 94 13.81 17.77 11.46
C LEU A 94 12.95 17.94 12.73
N GLY A 95 13.13 17.01 13.68
CA GLY A 95 12.48 17.03 14.99
C GLY A 95 11.07 16.43 15.06
N LEU A 96 10.49 16.00 13.94
CA LEU A 96 9.19 15.32 13.88
C LEU A 96 9.35 13.81 13.77
N LYS A 97 8.28 13.08 14.12
CA LYS A 97 8.15 11.66 13.80
C LYS A 97 8.13 11.46 12.27
N PRO A 98 8.59 10.29 11.78
CA PRO A 98 8.58 10.02 10.35
C PRO A 98 7.16 10.00 9.78
N ILE A 99 7.03 10.44 8.54
CA ILE A 99 5.86 10.23 7.70
C ILE A 99 6.18 9.04 6.80
N ALA A 100 5.34 8.01 6.85
CA ALA A 100 5.36 6.92 5.87
C ALA A 100 4.78 7.44 4.57
N LEU A 101 5.53 7.29 3.49
CA LEU A 101 5.11 7.61 2.13
C LEU A 101 4.98 6.30 1.36
N ASP A 102 3.85 6.10 0.71
CA ASP A 102 3.63 5.00 -0.22
C ASP A 102 3.08 5.54 -1.55
N LEU A 103 3.70 5.16 -2.66
CA LEU A 103 3.29 5.52 -4.01
C LEU A 103 3.18 4.24 -4.82
N TYR A 104 2.02 4.01 -5.43
CA TYR A 104 1.80 2.84 -6.27
C TYR A 104 1.16 3.17 -7.61
N PHE A 105 1.40 2.27 -8.55
CA PHE A 105 0.79 2.21 -9.87
C PHE A 105 0.12 0.84 -9.99
N ALA A 106 -1.17 0.84 -10.30
CA ALA A 106 -2.01 -0.33 -10.38
C ALA A 106 -2.69 -0.39 -11.75
N TYR A 107 -2.99 -1.60 -12.21
CA TYR A 107 -3.89 -1.83 -13.33
C TYR A 107 -5.07 -2.67 -12.83
N ASP A 108 -6.27 -2.16 -13.02
CA ASP A 108 -7.53 -2.85 -12.72
C ASP A 108 -7.94 -3.68 -13.93
N PHE A 109 -8.06 -4.99 -13.75
CA PHE A 109 -8.38 -5.90 -14.86
C PHE A 109 -9.87 -5.92 -15.21
N GLU A 110 -10.74 -5.49 -14.32
CA GLU A 110 -12.19 -5.46 -14.53
C GLU A 110 -12.60 -4.20 -15.30
N GLU A 111 -12.06 -3.03 -14.93
CA GLU A 111 -12.34 -1.76 -15.62
C GLU A 111 -11.37 -1.48 -16.80
N GLU A 112 -10.32 -2.28 -16.95
CA GLU A 112 -9.24 -2.07 -17.92
C GLU A 112 -8.60 -0.67 -17.84
N ASP A 113 -8.36 -0.17 -16.61
CA ASP A 113 -7.86 1.18 -16.35
C ASP A 113 -6.62 1.20 -15.42
N ASP A 114 -5.78 2.23 -15.59
CA ASP A 114 -4.60 2.48 -14.79
C ASP A 114 -4.93 3.38 -13.58
N ARG A 115 -4.38 3.07 -12.40
CA ARG A 115 -4.52 3.89 -11.20
C ARG A 115 -3.18 4.25 -10.59
N VAL A 116 -3.07 5.49 -10.11
CA VAL A 116 -1.94 5.96 -9.30
C VAL A 116 -2.45 6.30 -7.91
N GLY A 117 -1.84 5.73 -6.88
CA GLY A 117 -2.18 5.99 -5.49
C GLY A 117 -1.01 6.58 -4.71
N LEU A 118 -1.32 7.53 -3.83
CA LEU A 118 -0.38 8.15 -2.91
C LEU A 118 -0.96 8.09 -1.50
N GLU A 119 -0.28 7.42 -0.59
CA GLU A 119 -0.68 7.29 0.81
C GLU A 119 0.36 7.91 1.74
N LEU A 120 -0.15 8.58 2.77
CA LEU A 120 0.65 9.25 3.80
C LEU A 120 0.23 8.74 5.17
N GLY A 121 1.13 8.04 5.84
CA GLY A 121 0.94 7.56 7.21
C GLY A 121 1.70 8.43 8.20
N TYR A 122 1.03 8.87 9.27
CA TYR A 122 1.68 9.52 10.41
C TYR A 122 1.19 8.91 11.72
N GLU A 123 2.09 8.36 12.51
CA GLU A 123 1.79 7.81 13.82
C GLU A 123 2.08 8.85 14.92
N PHE A 124 1.04 9.24 15.67
CA PHE A 124 1.13 10.22 16.77
C PHE A 124 1.88 9.69 18.00
#